data_AF-A0A0C2Y8I2-F1
#
_entry.id   AF-A0A0C2Y8I2-F1
#
_cell.length_a   1.000
_cell.length_b   1.000
_cell.length_c   1.000
_cell.angle_alpha   90.00
_cell.angle_beta   90.00
_cell.angle_gamma   90.00
#
_symmetry.space_group_name_H-M   'P 1'
#
loop_
_entity.id
_entity.type
_entity.pdbx_description
1 polymer ?
#
loop_
_entity_poly.entity_id
_entity_poly.type
_entity_poly.pdbx_seq_one_letter_code
_entity_poly.pdbx_strand_id
1 'polypeptide(L)'
;MHSTTKFEQAISLVLLPVSSQLAALHTSRTNSHSQHSCSRCGSHLTTTTRLVRSKRKRTACPARAIIASCSACGAKNSFPIENAATSSFPYGEPERPTPPIQGSMSSIVPPPSASTPPFPRHLSAKKTNKSGLQDILKRNRDSERKRVKTTETSLSAFLTSL
;
A
#
# COMPACT_ATOMS: atom_id res chain seq x y z
N MET A 1 -0.35 36.96 -4.63
CA MET A 1 0.13 36.41 -5.92
C MET A 1 0.00 34.88 -5.98
N HIS A 2 -1.23 34.35 -5.84
CA HIS A 2 -1.47 32.89 -5.78
C HIS A 2 -2.16 32.31 -7.03
N SER A 3 -2.44 33.13 -8.04
CA SER A 3 -3.08 32.69 -9.28
C SER A 3 -2.11 31.92 -10.19
N THR A 4 -0.83 32.31 -10.21
CA THR A 4 0.19 31.69 -11.06
C THR A 4 0.50 30.26 -10.65
N THR A 5 0.54 29.95 -9.35
CA THR A 5 0.88 28.61 -8.85
C THR A 5 -0.15 27.55 -9.25
N LYS A 6 -1.45 27.89 -9.27
CA LYS A 6 -2.50 26.98 -9.72
C LYS A 6 -2.40 26.72 -11.23
N PHE A 7 -2.08 27.74 -12.01
CA PHE A 7 -1.88 27.60 -13.44
C PHE A 7 -0.66 26.72 -13.75
N GLU A 8 0.45 26.94 -13.06
CA GLU A 8 1.66 26.12 -13.21
C GLU A 8 1.43 24.65 -12.82
N GLN A 9 0.62 24.40 -11.77
CA GLN A 9 0.19 23.04 -11.42
C GLN A 9 -0.68 22.41 -12.52
N ALA A 10 -1.62 23.17 -13.08
CA ALA A 10 -2.53 22.68 -14.13
C ALA A 10 -1.77 22.28 -15.41
N ILE A 11 -0.68 22.99 -15.77
CA ILE A 11 0.15 22.65 -16.93
C ILE A 11 0.62 21.20 -16.86
N SER A 12 1.08 20.73 -15.68
CA SER A 12 1.56 19.35 -15.53
C SER A 12 0.47 18.30 -15.78
N LEU A 13 -0.79 18.60 -15.43
CA LEU A 13 -1.92 17.71 -15.66
C LEU A 13 -2.33 17.66 -17.14
N VAL A 14 -2.29 18.81 -17.82
CA VAL A 14 -2.60 18.91 -19.25
C VAL A 14 -1.54 18.20 -20.11
N LEU A 15 -0.27 18.24 -19.69
CA LEU A 15 0.84 17.57 -20.39
C LEU A 15 0.89 16.07 -20.17
N LEU A 16 0.28 15.56 -19.09
CA LEU A 16 0.33 14.14 -18.72
C LEU A 16 -0.06 13.17 -19.85
N PRO A 17 -1.15 13.37 -20.63
CA PRO A 17 -1.51 12.49 -21.74
C PRO A 17 -0.57 12.58 -22.94
N VAL A 18 0.17 13.70 -23.09
CA VAL A 18 1.07 13.93 -24.24
C VAL A 18 2.49 13.43 -23.93
N SER A 19 3.01 13.76 -22.74
CA SER A 19 4.34 13.39 -22.29
C SER A 19 4.44 13.41 -20.77
N SER A 20 4.59 12.22 -20.19
CA SER A 20 4.82 12.06 -18.75
C SER A 20 6.14 12.68 -18.28
N GLN A 21 7.15 12.75 -19.15
CA GLN A 21 8.46 13.34 -18.84
C GLN A 21 8.37 14.86 -18.73
N LEU A 22 7.68 15.52 -19.66
CA LEU A 22 7.47 16.97 -19.61
C LEU A 22 6.62 17.35 -18.39
N ALA A 23 5.55 16.60 -18.13
CA ALA A 23 4.74 16.78 -16.93
C ALA A 23 5.60 16.73 -15.65
N ALA A 24 6.46 15.71 -15.52
CA ALA A 24 7.35 15.55 -14.38
C ALA A 24 8.35 16.70 -14.20
N LEU A 25 8.87 17.26 -15.30
CA LEU A 25 9.76 18.42 -15.29
C LEU A 25 9.03 19.65 -14.74
N HIS A 26 7.80 19.91 -15.22
CA HIS A 26 6.97 21.00 -14.71
C HIS A 26 6.69 20.85 -13.21
N THR A 27 6.29 19.66 -12.76
CA THR A 27 6.06 19.39 -11.34
C THR A 27 7.31 19.57 -10.48
N SER A 28 8.49 19.20 -11.01
CA SER A 28 9.76 19.39 -10.30
C SER A 28 10.12 20.87 -10.16
N ARG A 29 9.78 21.70 -11.16
CA ARG A 29 10.08 23.13 -11.18
C ARG A 29 9.19 23.93 -10.23
N THR A 30 7.93 23.55 -10.10
CA THR A 30 6.97 24.26 -9.22
C THR A 30 7.17 23.93 -7.74
N ASN A 31 8.01 22.94 -7.41
CA ASN A 31 8.23 22.39 -6.06
C ASN A 31 6.91 22.17 -5.28
N SER A 32 5.82 21.99 -6.00
CA SER A 32 4.50 21.83 -5.43
C SER A 32 4.33 20.35 -5.18
N HIS A 33 4.66 19.92 -3.96
CA HIS A 33 4.51 18.54 -3.56
C HIS A 33 3.02 18.18 -3.49
N SER A 34 2.45 17.72 -4.60
CA SER A 34 1.11 17.16 -4.60
C SER A 34 1.16 15.72 -4.12
N GLN A 35 0.10 15.26 -3.46
CA GLN A 35 -0.05 13.87 -3.00
C GLN A 35 -0.03 12.86 -4.15
N HIS A 36 -0.07 13.33 -5.40
CA HIS A 36 -0.08 12.54 -6.62
C HIS A 36 1.26 12.59 -7.37
N SER A 37 2.30 13.22 -6.81
CA SER A 37 3.60 13.36 -7.46
C SER A 37 4.72 12.71 -6.66
N CYS A 38 5.68 12.12 -7.37
CA CYS A 38 6.86 11.53 -6.75
C CYS A 38 7.75 12.63 -6.16
N SER A 39 8.21 12.45 -4.92
CA SER A 39 9.10 13.39 -4.23
C SER A 39 10.52 13.40 -4.81
N ARG A 40 10.91 12.35 -5.55
CA ARG A 40 12.26 12.23 -6.13
C ARG A 40 12.35 12.79 -7.54
N CYS A 41 11.46 12.37 -8.43
CA CYS A 41 11.56 12.70 -9.87
C CYS A 41 10.37 13.51 -10.40
N GLY A 42 9.41 13.90 -9.55
CA GLY A 42 8.23 14.67 -9.97
C GLY A 42 7.22 13.91 -10.82
N SER A 43 7.48 12.66 -11.21
CA SER A 43 6.55 11.88 -12.01
C SER A 43 5.21 11.67 -11.29
N HIS A 44 4.11 11.68 -12.04
CA HIS A 44 2.81 11.34 -11.50
C HIS A 44 2.81 9.90 -10.94
N LEU A 45 2.37 9.76 -9.68
CA LEU A 45 2.24 8.49 -9.01
C LEU A 45 0.98 7.81 -9.54
N THR A 46 1.14 6.66 -10.20
CA THR A 46 0.00 5.79 -10.47
C THR A 46 -0.50 5.27 -9.13
N THR A 47 -1.62 5.80 -8.66
CA THR A 47 -2.16 5.51 -7.34
C THR A 47 -2.63 4.06 -7.28
N THR A 48 -1.73 3.13 -6.93
CA THR A 48 -2.12 1.82 -6.46
C THR A 48 -2.37 1.93 -4.96
N THR A 49 -3.61 2.24 -4.58
CA THR A 49 -4.03 2.33 -3.18
C THR A 49 -3.90 0.97 -2.51
N ARG A 50 -2.79 0.75 -1.79
CA ARG A 50 -2.67 -0.35 -0.83
C ARG A 50 -2.80 0.21 0.58
N LEU A 51 -3.91 -0.12 1.24
CA LEU A 51 -4.11 0.13 2.66
C LEU A 51 -3.22 -0.82 3.45
N VAL A 52 -2.11 -0.29 3.98
CA VAL A 52 -1.24 -1.07 4.87
C VAL A 52 -1.64 -0.76 6.31
N ARG A 53 -2.14 -1.78 7.02
CA ARG A 53 -2.29 -1.71 8.48
C ARG A 53 -0.93 -1.93 9.12
N SER A 54 -0.39 -0.89 9.76
CA SER A 54 0.81 -1.02 10.57
C SER A 54 0.55 -2.03 11.71
N LYS A 55 1.30 -3.13 11.75
CA LYS A 55 1.25 -4.12 12.84
C LYS A 55 2.08 -3.71 14.08
N ARG A 56 2.49 -2.44 14.20
CA ARG A 56 3.27 -2.01 15.37
C ARG A 56 2.39 -2.03 16.61
N LYS A 57 2.58 -3.08 17.42
CA LYS A 57 1.89 -3.43 18.68
C LYS A 57 1.91 -2.37 19.80
N ARG A 58 2.46 -1.18 19.60
CA ARG A 58 2.73 -0.20 20.69
C ARG A 58 2.17 1.19 20.50
N THR A 59 1.57 1.53 19.35
CA THR A 59 0.89 2.81 19.16
C THR A 59 -0.62 2.58 19.26
N ALA A 60 -1.27 3.29 20.20
CA ALA A 60 -2.69 3.14 20.54
C ALA A 60 -3.64 3.28 19.34
N CYS A 61 -3.21 3.94 18.25
CA CYS A 61 -3.96 4.06 17.01
C CYS A 61 -3.19 3.42 15.84
N PRO A 62 -3.75 2.41 15.14
CA PRO A 62 -3.17 1.90 13.91
C PRO A 62 -3.25 2.98 12.82
N ALA A 63 -2.14 3.68 12.58
CA ALA A 63 -2.06 4.67 11.50
C ALA A 63 -2.31 3.99 10.14
N ARG A 64 -3.31 4.48 9.41
CA ARG A 64 -3.57 4.10 8.03
C ARG A 64 -2.78 5.05 7.13
N ALA A 65 -2.03 4.49 6.20
CA ALA A 65 -1.31 5.25 5.20
C ALA A 65 -1.61 4.70 3.80
N ILE A 66 -1.75 5.60 2.83
CA ILE A 66 -1.76 5.25 1.42
C ILE A 66 -0.30 5.18 0.98
N ILE A 67 0.13 4.00 0.53
CA ILE A 67 1.46 3.85 -0.06
C ILE A 67 1.32 3.86 -1.58
N ALA A 68 2.03 4.78 -2.22
CA ALA A 68 2.17 4.85 -3.66
C ALA A 68 3.62 4.57 -4.06
N SER A 69 3.81 3.83 -5.15
CA SER A 69 5.12 3.59 -5.74
C SER A 69 5.22 4.31 -7.08
N CYS A 70 6.30 5.05 -7.27
CA CYS A 70 6.64 5.67 -8.54
C CYS A 70 7.08 4.61 -9.55
N SER A 71 6.43 4.54 -10.70
CA SER A 71 6.81 3.64 -11.80
C SER A 71 8.11 4.05 -12.50
N ALA A 72 8.44 5.35 -12.50
CA ALA A 72 9.63 5.87 -13.17
C ALA A 72 10.94 5.62 -12.40
N CYS A 73 10.96 5.85 -11.08
CA CYS A 73 12.17 5.73 -10.26
C CYS A 73 12.09 4.71 -9.10
N GLY A 74 10.93 4.07 -8.90
CA GLY A 74 10.74 3.08 -7.83
C GLY A 74 10.61 3.66 -6.42
N ALA A 75 10.64 4.98 -6.27
CA ALA A 75 10.44 5.63 -4.97
C ALA A 75 9.08 5.28 -4.37
N LYS A 76 9.04 5.13 -3.04
CA LYS A 76 7.81 4.85 -2.29
C LYS A 76 7.43 6.08 -1.49
N ASN A 77 6.22 6.57 -1.71
CA ASN A 77 5.64 7.67 -0.96
C ASN A 77 4.54 7.12 -0.06
N SER A 78 4.53 7.54 1.21
CA SER A 78 3.48 7.19 2.17
C SER A 78 2.75 8.44 2.62
N PHE A 79 1.45 8.49 2.36
CA PHE A 79 0.60 9.59 2.77
C PHE A 79 -0.21 9.14 3.98
N PRO A 80 -0.01 9.75 5.17
CA PRO A 80 -0.84 9.45 6.32
C PRO A 80 -2.28 9.89 6.02
N ILE A 81 -3.24 9.02 6.30
CA ILE A 81 -4.66 9.38 6.21
C ILE A 81 -5.00 10.05 7.54
N GLU A 82 -4.64 11.32 7.69
CA GLU A 82 -4.74 12.02 8.99
C GLU A 82 -6.18 12.31 9.42
N ASN A 83 -7.14 12.39 8.50
CA ASN A 83 -8.49 12.89 8.84
C ASN A 83 -9.62 12.24 8.04
N ALA A 84 -9.45 11.03 7.51
CA ALA A 84 -10.62 10.30 7.03
C ALA A 84 -11.44 9.94 8.26
N ALA A 85 -12.50 10.71 8.53
CA ALA A 85 -13.49 10.41 9.56
C ALA A 85 -13.72 8.90 9.54
N THR A 86 -13.30 8.21 10.59
CA THR A 86 -13.37 6.74 10.65
C THR A 86 -14.81 6.23 10.49
N SER A 87 -15.79 7.13 10.61
CA SER A 87 -17.21 6.94 10.35
C SER A 87 -17.63 7.00 8.87
N SER A 88 -16.89 7.65 7.98
CA SER A 88 -17.28 7.81 6.56
C SER A 88 -16.86 6.63 5.68
N PHE A 89 -16.00 5.75 6.19
CA PHE A 89 -15.82 4.44 5.59
C PHE A 89 -16.85 3.52 6.22
N PRO A 90 -17.87 3.05 5.47
CA PRO A 90 -18.71 1.97 5.96
C PRO A 90 -17.75 0.82 6.26
N TYR A 91 -17.60 0.48 7.54
CA TYR A 91 -17.19 -0.85 7.89
C TYR A 91 -18.33 -1.71 7.37
N GLY A 92 -18.20 -2.16 6.12
CA GLY A 92 -18.91 -3.35 5.68
C GLY A 92 -18.45 -4.42 6.66
N GLU A 93 -19.27 -4.66 7.67
CA GLU A 93 -19.29 -5.95 8.32
C GLU A 93 -19.29 -6.95 7.16
N PRO A 94 -18.28 -7.84 7.07
CA PRO A 94 -18.21 -8.77 5.96
C PRO A 94 -19.54 -9.50 5.97
N GLU A 95 -20.41 -9.17 5.01
CA GLU A 95 -21.71 -9.81 4.88
C GLU A 95 -21.39 -11.29 4.85
N ARG A 96 -21.82 -11.97 5.92
CA ARG A 96 -21.76 -13.41 5.99
C ARG A 96 -22.39 -13.89 4.70
N PRO A 97 -21.74 -14.76 3.89
CA PRO A 97 -22.30 -15.19 2.63
C PRO A 97 -23.71 -15.75 2.89
N THR A 98 -24.73 -14.96 2.59
CA THR A 98 -26.10 -15.43 2.64
C THR A 98 -26.18 -16.48 1.54
N PRO A 99 -26.52 -17.74 1.87
CA PRO A 99 -26.58 -18.79 0.85
C PRO A 99 -27.52 -18.31 -0.27
N PRO A 100 -27.13 -18.49 -1.55
CA PRO A 100 -27.93 -18.03 -2.67
C PRO A 100 -29.31 -18.66 -2.60
N ILE A 101 -30.33 -17.84 -2.39
CA ILE A 101 -31.72 -18.23 -2.57
C ILE A 101 -31.86 -18.54 -4.07
N GLN A 102 -32.11 -19.80 -4.38
CA GLN A 102 -32.32 -20.30 -5.73
C GLN A 102 -33.62 -19.69 -6.30
N GLY A 103 -33.48 -18.52 -6.92
CA GLY A 103 -34.52 -17.86 -7.71
C GLY A 103 -34.44 -18.31 -9.17
N SER A 104 -35.52 -18.96 -9.60
CA SER A 104 -35.74 -19.62 -10.88
C SER A 104 -35.93 -18.67 -12.06
N MET A 105 -35.33 -19.03 -13.20
CA MET A 105 -35.72 -18.78 -14.62
C MET A 105 -35.34 -17.48 -15.37
N SER A 106 -34.59 -17.74 -16.46
CA SER A 106 -34.71 -17.23 -17.84
C SER A 106 -34.38 -15.77 -18.19
N SER A 107 -33.29 -15.59 -18.92
CA SER A 107 -33.35 -15.29 -20.37
C SER A 107 -31.97 -15.43 -21.01
N ILE A 108 -31.88 -16.23 -22.07
CA ILE A 108 -30.67 -16.52 -22.84
C ILE A 108 -30.52 -15.43 -23.92
N VAL A 109 -29.43 -14.66 -23.85
CA VAL A 109 -28.95 -13.85 -24.98
C VAL A 109 -27.48 -14.23 -25.25
N PRO A 110 -27.12 -14.65 -26.47
CA PRO A 110 -25.76 -15.06 -26.78
C PRO A 110 -24.83 -13.84 -26.98
N PRO A 111 -23.58 -13.88 -26.46
CA PRO A 111 -22.59 -12.84 -26.68
C PRO A 111 -21.82 -13.02 -28.02
N PRO A 112 -21.41 -11.93 -28.69
CA PRO A 112 -20.57 -11.99 -29.89
C PRO A 112 -19.13 -12.41 -29.55
N SER A 113 -18.58 -13.27 -30.40
CA SER A 113 -17.24 -13.84 -30.31
C SER A 113 -16.15 -12.79 -30.52
N ALA A 114 -15.25 -12.64 -29.55
CA ALA A 114 -14.00 -11.89 -29.69
C ALA A 114 -12.81 -12.83 -29.50
N SER A 115 -11.91 -12.81 -30.50
CA SER A 115 -10.70 -13.61 -30.63
C SER A 115 -9.69 -13.34 -29.52
N THR A 116 -9.20 -14.41 -28.91
CA THR A 116 -8.23 -14.38 -27.81
C THR A 116 -6.80 -14.42 -28.38
N PRO A 117 -5.89 -13.51 -28.00
CA PRO A 117 -4.47 -13.66 -28.29
C PRO A 117 -3.80 -14.70 -27.35
N PRO A 118 -2.76 -15.41 -27.81
CA PRO A 118 -2.10 -16.46 -27.04
C PRO A 118 -1.22 -15.89 -25.93
N PHE A 119 -1.54 -16.22 -24.68
CA PHE A 119 -0.68 -15.94 -23.53
C PHE A 119 0.44 -16.99 -23.40
N PRO A 120 1.70 -16.57 -23.11
CA PRO A 120 2.79 -17.49 -22.84
C PRO A 120 2.63 -18.17 -21.47
N ARG A 121 2.61 -19.50 -21.51
CA ARG A 121 2.70 -20.37 -20.33
C ARG A 121 4.17 -20.40 -19.89
N HIS A 122 4.46 -19.99 -18.65
CA HIS A 122 5.46 -20.60 -17.79
C HIS A 122 5.57 -19.81 -16.47
N LEU A 123 4.88 -20.26 -15.44
CA LEU A 123 5.26 -19.94 -14.06
C LEU A 123 5.34 -21.26 -13.29
N SER A 124 6.58 -21.65 -13.06
CA SER A 124 7.00 -22.76 -12.22
C SER A 124 6.27 -22.72 -10.87
N ALA A 125 5.60 -23.82 -10.53
CA ALA A 125 5.00 -24.05 -9.23
C ALA A 125 6.07 -23.95 -8.13
N LYS A 126 6.08 -22.82 -7.42
CA LYS A 126 6.84 -22.68 -6.17
C LYS A 126 6.22 -23.63 -5.15
N LYS A 127 6.96 -24.67 -4.77
CA LYS A 127 6.65 -25.56 -3.65
C LYS A 127 6.32 -24.72 -2.41
N THR A 128 5.06 -24.77 -1.98
CA THR A 128 4.59 -24.17 -0.75
C THR A 128 5.12 -25.00 0.41
N ASN A 129 6.23 -24.57 1.00
CA ASN A 129 6.76 -25.16 2.23
C ASN A 129 5.73 -24.94 3.34
N LYS A 130 5.00 -26.00 3.70
CA LYS A 130 3.98 -26.05 4.77
C LYS A 130 4.55 -25.81 6.19
N SER A 131 5.81 -25.39 6.36
CA SER A 131 6.43 -25.14 7.68
C SER A 131 6.26 -23.70 8.20
N GLY A 132 5.71 -22.78 7.39
CA GLY A 132 5.80 -21.33 7.66
C GLY A 132 5.26 -20.89 9.01
N LEU A 133 4.10 -21.37 9.47
CA LEU A 133 3.50 -20.89 10.71
C LEU A 133 4.22 -21.43 11.95
N GLN A 134 4.57 -22.72 11.97
CA GLN A 134 5.26 -23.33 13.11
C GLN A 134 6.68 -22.78 13.27
N ASP A 135 7.40 -22.55 12.18
CA ASP A 135 8.73 -21.91 12.21
C ASP A 135 8.66 -20.46 12.72
N ILE A 136 7.62 -19.71 12.31
CA ILE A 136 7.41 -18.34 12.79
C ILE A 136 7.13 -18.33 14.30
N LEU A 137 6.27 -19.22 14.79
CA LEU A 137 5.95 -19.31 16.23
C LEU A 137 7.16 -19.74 17.06
N LYS A 138 7.98 -20.67 16.54
CA LYS A 138 9.23 -21.10 17.17
C LYS A 138 10.22 -19.95 17.30
N ARG A 139 10.47 -19.20 16.22
CA ARG A 139 11.34 -18.01 16.26
C ARG A 139 10.85 -16.93 17.21
N ASN A 140 9.53 -16.77 17.37
CA ASN A 140 8.97 -15.77 18.27
C ASN A 140 9.21 -16.15 19.74
N ARG A 141 9.02 -17.43 20.10
CA ARG A 141 9.35 -17.96 21.43
C ARG A 141 10.84 -17.79 21.76
N ASP A 142 11.73 -18.08 20.79
CA ASP A 142 13.17 -17.90 20.98
C ASP A 142 13.56 -16.42 21.13
N SER A 143 12.87 -15.53 20.41
CA SER A 143 13.12 -14.07 20.48
C SER A 143 12.69 -13.47 21.82
N GLU A 144 11.59 -13.94 22.42
CA GLU A 144 11.18 -13.50 23.76
C GLU A 144 12.15 -13.95 24.84
N ARG A 145 12.62 -15.21 24.78
CA ARG A 145 13.62 -15.73 25.73
C ARG A 145 14.92 -14.90 25.71
N LYS A 146 15.35 -14.42 24.54
CA LYS A 146 16.54 -13.56 24.41
C LYS A 146 16.36 -12.17 25.03
N ARG A 147 15.14 -11.61 24.98
CA ARG A 147 14.83 -10.29 25.55
C ARG A 147 14.82 -10.31 27.08
N VAL A 148 14.25 -11.36 27.68
CA VAL A 148 14.21 -11.50 29.14
C VAL A 148 15.63 -11.65 29.71
N LYS A 149 16.51 -12.41 29.04
CA LYS A 149 17.90 -12.56 29.47
C LYS A 149 18.68 -11.25 29.45
N THR A 150 18.48 -10.38 28.46
CA THR A 150 19.20 -9.10 28.38
C THR A 150 18.73 -8.10 29.43
N THR A 151 17.46 -8.12 29.83
CA THR A 151 16.95 -7.23 30.89
C THR A 151 17.49 -7.59 32.27
N GLU A 152 17.68 -8.87 32.58
CA GLU A 152 18.20 -9.30 33.89
C GLU A 152 19.71 -9.00 34.03
N THR A 153 20.48 -9.17 32.94
CA THR A 153 21.91 -8.81 32.95
C THR A 153 22.13 -7.29 32.98
N SER A 154 21.23 -6.50 32.39
CA SER A 154 21.38 -5.05 32.37
C SER A 154 21.14 -4.39 33.74
N LEU A 155 20.26 -4.94 34.58
CA LEU A 155 19.98 -4.34 35.90
C LEU A 155 20.98 -4.79 36.97
N SER A 156 21.48 -6.03 36.87
CA SER A 156 22.50 -6.55 37.79
C SER A 156 23.86 -5.87 37.62
N ALA A 157 24.21 -5.44 36.40
CA ALA A 157 25.45 -4.70 36.13
C ALA A 157 25.52 -3.32 36.82
N PHE A 158 24.37 -2.66 37.08
CA PHE A 158 24.37 -1.37 37.75
C PHE A 158 24.57 -1.47 39.28
N LEU A 159 24.28 -2.62 39.88
CA LEU A 159 24.43 -2.82 41.33
C LEU A 159 25.82 -3.29 41.75
N THR A 160 26.68 -3.71 40.80
CA THR A 160 28.03 -4.19 41.09
C THR A 160 29.12 -3.11 41.02
N SER A 161 28.74 -1.86 40.72
CA SER A 161 29.70 -0.75 40.48
C SER A 161 29.76 0.29 41.60
N LEU A 162 29.29 -0.03 42.80
CA LEU A 162 29.44 0.76 44.03
C LEU A 162 30.32 -0.01 45.03
#